data_AF-A0A7L4QP60-F1
#
_entry.id   AF-A0A7L4QP60-F1
#
_cell.length_a   1.000
_cell.length_b   1.000
_cell.length_c   1.000
_cell.angle_alpha   90.00
_cell.angle_beta   90.00
_cell.angle_gamma   90.00
#
_symmetry.space_group_name_H-M   'P 1'
#
loop_
_entity.id
_entity.type
_entity.pdbx_description
1 polymer ?
#
loop_
_entity_poly.entity_id
_entity_poly.type
_entity_poly.pdbx_seq_one_letter_code
_entity_poly.pdbx_strand_id
1 'polypeptide(L)'
;MAGDGFKERFEEFKKTKWAIPIGLVITVIVNIVLLLTTWYLCFSYALIAVVAFAIPYYFGLKSLKKLALFGVALFLILGIVFGIYTADLYKTYEGDAVESPNGELTNGTMTGLGGDQFQYMVFLNGGNGSQSVFVIVENNWGSEIGYNETMDPLGPATSDGQLYVKNMTLPNDDVYFYVYVAEGTDGWIFSYRGTGPIRVPFETFTISWIISDILVVFINIAILFFILLGLVYWTKSSRERQERMQKERDELALPKEYEESPIEEPGIQEKYVCSECGVEVPSDASECPQCGESFEEEGDKVKMTGELKCPKCSADLVETDKRCWNCGTKIK
;
A
#
# COMPACT_ATOMS: atom_id res chain seq x y z
N MET A 1 10.75 38.88 -4.08
CA MET A 1 10.59 39.61 -2.80
C MET A 1 9.18 39.52 -2.19
N ALA A 2 8.23 38.74 -2.73
CA ALA A 2 6.89 38.57 -2.14
C ALA A 2 6.73 37.35 -1.19
N GLY A 3 7.76 36.50 -1.07
CA GLY A 3 7.69 35.24 -0.31
C GLY A 3 7.93 35.36 1.20
N ASP A 4 8.78 36.29 1.62
CA ASP A 4 9.23 36.37 3.03
C ASP A 4 8.11 36.88 3.95
N GLY A 5 7.33 37.86 3.50
CA GLY A 5 6.19 38.38 4.25
C GLY A 5 5.01 37.40 4.35
N PHE A 6 4.85 36.48 3.38
CA PHE A 6 3.81 35.44 3.46
C PHE A 6 4.16 34.40 4.53
N LYS A 7 5.41 33.96 4.56
CA LYS A 7 5.88 32.95 5.51
C LYS A 7 5.80 33.44 6.95
N GLU A 8 6.17 34.69 7.20
CA GLU A 8 6.12 35.30 8.54
C GLU A 8 4.67 35.43 9.04
N ARG A 9 3.77 35.97 8.20
CA ARG A 9 2.33 36.03 8.49
C ARG A 9 1.72 34.66 8.72
N PHE A 10 2.18 33.64 7.99
CA PHE A 10 1.69 32.28 8.15
C PHE A 10 2.16 31.63 9.47
N GLU A 11 3.40 31.86 9.88
CA GLU A 11 3.90 31.40 11.19
C GLU A 11 3.22 32.12 12.36
N GLU A 12 2.87 33.40 12.19
CA GLU A 12 2.06 34.14 13.15
C GLU A 12 0.62 33.59 13.22
N PHE A 13 0.03 33.30 12.05
CA PHE A 13 -1.28 32.66 11.97
C PHE A 13 -1.31 31.29 12.65
N LYS A 14 -0.26 30.46 12.51
CA LYS A 14 -0.15 29.15 13.17
C LYS A 14 -0.20 29.21 14.70
N LYS A 15 0.15 30.36 15.30
CA LYS A 15 0.04 30.57 16.76
C LYS A 15 -1.39 30.88 17.21
N THR A 16 -2.29 31.17 16.27
CA THR A 16 -3.68 31.52 16.55
C THR A 16 -4.50 30.27 16.87
N LYS A 17 -5.46 30.36 17.80
CA LYS A 17 -6.39 29.26 18.16
C LYS A 17 -7.20 28.72 16.97
N TRP A 18 -7.35 29.51 15.91
CA TRP A 18 -8.08 29.18 14.68
C TRP A 18 -7.26 28.41 13.64
N ALA A 19 -5.95 28.27 13.82
CA ALA A 19 -5.10 27.62 12.82
C ALA A 19 -5.52 26.16 12.58
N ILE A 20 -5.73 25.39 13.65
CA ILE A 20 -6.12 23.98 13.57
C ILE A 20 -7.48 23.81 12.84
N PRO A 21 -8.59 24.44 13.27
CA PRO A 21 -9.89 24.23 12.61
C PRO A 21 -9.86 24.68 11.15
N ILE A 22 -9.17 25.79 10.82
CA ILE A 22 -9.01 26.23 9.41
C ILE A 22 -8.23 25.19 8.61
N GLY A 23 -7.15 24.63 9.16
CA GLY A 23 -6.39 23.55 8.53
C GLY A 23 -7.25 22.31 8.26
N LEU A 24 -8.13 21.92 9.19
CA LEU A 24 -9.05 20.80 9.00
C LEU A 24 -10.08 21.06 7.89
N VAL A 25 -10.67 22.26 7.85
CA VAL A 25 -11.62 22.66 6.80
C VAL A 25 -10.94 22.67 5.43
N ILE A 26 -9.74 23.25 5.33
CA ILE A 26 -8.94 23.22 4.10
C ILE A 26 -8.65 21.78 3.69
N THR A 27 -8.30 20.92 4.65
CA THR A 27 -8.06 19.49 4.37
C THR A 27 -9.29 18.83 3.76
N VAL A 28 -10.48 19.06 4.30
CA VAL A 28 -11.73 18.52 3.74
C VAL A 28 -11.94 19.03 2.31
N ILE A 29 -11.88 20.34 2.10
CA ILE A 29 -12.12 20.96 0.78
C ILE A 29 -11.13 20.43 -0.26
N VAL A 30 -9.83 20.44 0.05
CA VAL A 30 -8.79 20.01 -0.89
C VAL A 30 -8.95 18.53 -1.23
N ASN A 31 -9.24 17.67 -0.25
CA ASN A 31 -9.44 16.24 -0.52
C ASN A 31 -10.73 15.97 -1.30
N ILE A 32 -11.81 16.73 -1.10
CA ILE A 32 -13.02 16.66 -1.94
C ILE A 32 -12.65 17.01 -3.38
N VAL A 33 -11.99 18.14 -3.61
CA VAL A 33 -11.62 18.58 -4.97
C VAL A 33 -10.71 17.54 -5.64
N LEU A 34 -9.71 17.02 -4.93
CA LEU A 34 -8.82 15.98 -5.46
C LEU A 34 -9.63 14.72 -5.84
N LEU A 35 -10.51 14.26 -4.95
CA LEU A 35 -11.31 13.06 -5.19
C LEU A 35 -12.20 13.20 -6.44
N LEU A 36 -12.87 14.34 -6.59
CA LEU A 36 -13.79 14.59 -7.71
C LEU A 36 -13.07 14.82 -9.05
N THR A 37 -11.85 15.35 -9.03
CA THR A 37 -11.13 15.73 -10.27
C THR A 37 -10.14 14.69 -10.77
N THR A 38 -9.71 13.75 -9.92
CA THR A 38 -8.60 12.82 -10.24
C THR A 38 -8.97 11.34 -10.08
N TRP A 39 -10.27 11.02 -10.16
CA TRP A 39 -10.78 9.64 -10.00
C TRP A 39 -10.24 8.65 -11.04
N TYR A 40 -9.77 9.13 -12.19
CA TYR A 40 -9.15 8.32 -13.26
C TYR A 40 -7.64 8.05 -13.06
N LEU A 41 -6.98 8.71 -12.10
CA LEU A 41 -5.54 8.51 -11.84
C LEU A 41 -5.34 7.52 -10.69
N CYS A 42 -4.74 6.35 -10.95
CA CYS A 42 -4.53 5.34 -9.91
C CYS A 42 -3.69 5.84 -8.71
N PHE A 43 -2.81 6.82 -8.94
CA PHE A 43 -1.97 7.42 -7.88
C PHE A 43 -2.67 8.52 -7.07
N SER A 44 -3.87 8.95 -7.46
CA SER A 44 -4.57 10.02 -6.76
C SER A 44 -4.95 9.62 -5.34
N TYR A 45 -5.36 8.37 -5.11
CA TYR A 45 -5.71 7.89 -3.76
C TYR A 45 -4.55 7.98 -2.77
N ALA A 46 -3.33 7.68 -3.21
CA ALA A 46 -2.13 7.85 -2.39
C ALA A 46 -1.85 9.34 -2.09
N LEU A 47 -2.01 10.21 -3.09
CA LEU A 47 -1.88 11.66 -2.91
C LEU A 47 -2.91 12.20 -1.91
N ILE A 48 -4.18 11.79 -2.02
CA ILE A 48 -5.25 12.15 -1.10
C ILE A 48 -4.88 11.72 0.33
N ALA A 49 -4.42 10.48 0.54
CA ALA A 49 -4.00 10.02 1.86
C ALA A 49 -2.83 10.84 2.44
N VAL A 50 -1.84 11.21 1.62
CA VAL A 50 -0.71 12.06 2.02
C VAL A 50 -1.19 13.47 2.39
N VAL A 51 -2.04 14.09 1.57
CA VAL A 51 -2.58 15.44 1.81
C VAL A 51 -3.46 15.47 3.05
N ALA A 52 -4.31 14.46 3.24
CA ALA A 52 -5.15 14.27 4.43
C ALA A 52 -4.32 14.19 5.72
N PHE A 53 -3.10 13.66 5.66
CA PHE A 53 -2.18 13.63 6.79
C PHE A 53 -1.36 14.92 6.93
N ALA A 54 -0.79 15.42 5.82
CA ALA A 54 0.19 16.49 5.81
C ALA A 54 -0.42 17.84 6.22
N ILE A 55 -1.62 18.18 5.72
CA ILE A 55 -2.23 19.48 6.02
C ILE A 55 -2.53 19.61 7.52
N PRO A 56 -3.30 18.71 8.17
CA PRO A 56 -3.57 18.85 9.60
C PRO A 56 -2.29 18.84 10.45
N TYR A 57 -1.31 18.01 10.07
CA TYR A 57 -0.02 17.96 10.76
C TYR A 57 0.74 19.29 10.66
N TYR A 58 0.75 19.92 9.47
CA TYR A 58 1.41 21.20 9.22
C TYR A 58 0.77 22.36 9.98
N PHE A 59 -0.56 22.33 10.15
CA PHE A 59 -1.31 23.30 10.96
C PHE A 59 -1.24 23.02 12.49
N GLY A 60 -0.43 22.04 12.91
CA GLY A 60 -0.07 21.84 14.31
C GLY A 60 -0.81 20.69 15.01
N LEU A 61 -1.64 19.92 14.32
CA LEU A 61 -2.28 18.73 14.88
C LEU A 61 -1.29 17.56 14.96
N LYS A 62 -0.38 17.60 15.92
CA LYS A 62 0.69 16.59 16.07
C LYS A 62 0.27 15.31 16.80
N SER A 63 -0.90 15.32 17.44
CA SER A 63 -1.37 14.17 18.22
C SER A 63 -1.99 13.12 17.30
N LEU A 64 -1.35 11.96 17.17
CA LEU A 64 -1.77 10.86 16.31
C LEU A 64 -3.20 10.37 16.61
N LYS A 65 -3.63 10.38 17.88
CA LYS A 65 -5.01 10.01 18.27
C LYS A 65 -6.06 10.95 17.67
N LYS A 66 -5.79 12.26 17.67
CA LYS A 66 -6.71 13.25 17.08
C LYS A 66 -6.69 13.19 15.56
N LEU A 67 -5.52 12.94 14.96
CA LEU A 67 -5.41 12.71 13.51
C LEU A 67 -6.20 11.47 13.07
N ALA A 68 -6.12 10.37 13.82
CA ALA A 68 -6.89 9.18 13.54
C ALA A 68 -8.40 9.45 13.62
N LEU A 69 -8.87 10.12 14.68
CA LEU A 69 -10.29 10.49 14.82
C LEU A 69 -10.76 11.41 13.70
N PHE A 70 -9.95 12.40 13.34
CA PHE A 70 -10.22 13.28 12.21
C PHE A 70 -10.26 12.51 10.89
N GLY A 71 -9.33 11.57 10.67
CA GLY A 71 -9.30 10.72 9.49
C GLY A 71 -10.59 9.93 9.31
N VAL A 72 -11.11 9.29 10.36
CA VAL A 72 -12.41 8.59 10.31
C VAL A 72 -13.53 9.52 9.86
N ALA A 73 -13.63 10.72 10.45
CA ALA A 73 -14.65 11.69 10.08
C ALA A 73 -14.46 12.20 8.64
N LEU A 74 -13.22 12.46 8.23
CA LEU A 74 -12.87 12.91 6.88
C LEU A 74 -13.28 11.87 5.83
N PHE A 75 -12.93 10.60 6.01
CA PHE A 75 -13.23 9.56 5.02
C PHE A 75 -14.72 9.25 4.93
N LEU A 76 -15.45 9.38 6.03
CA LEU A 76 -16.91 9.31 6.00
C LEU A 76 -17.52 10.47 5.19
N ILE A 77 -17.04 11.70 5.41
CA ILE A 77 -17.48 12.87 4.62
C ILE A 77 -17.13 12.70 3.15
N LEU A 78 -15.91 12.26 2.83
CA LEU A 78 -15.47 12.04 1.46
C LEU A 78 -16.32 10.98 0.76
N GLY A 79 -16.61 9.85 1.42
CA GLY A 79 -17.47 8.80 0.88
C GLY A 79 -18.89 9.29 0.61
N ILE A 80 -19.48 10.08 1.52
CA ILE A 80 -20.81 10.66 1.32
C ILE A 80 -20.83 11.63 0.13
N VAL A 81 -19.88 12.57 0.08
CA VAL A 81 -19.81 13.55 -1.01
C VAL A 81 -19.57 12.87 -2.36
N PHE A 82 -18.69 11.87 -2.39
CA PHE A 82 -18.41 11.11 -3.60
C PHE A 82 -19.64 10.30 -4.05
N GLY A 83 -20.32 9.62 -3.13
CA GLY A 83 -21.56 8.87 -3.40
C GLY A 83 -22.71 9.73 -3.93
N ILE A 84 -22.87 10.95 -3.40
CA ILE A 84 -23.86 11.90 -3.93
C ILE A 84 -23.49 12.33 -5.34
N TYR A 85 -22.20 12.64 -5.58
CA TYR A 85 -21.71 13.05 -6.88
C TYR A 85 -21.85 11.95 -7.93
N THR A 86 -21.48 10.71 -7.60
CA THR A 86 -21.62 9.56 -8.49
C THR A 86 -23.09 9.28 -8.79
N ALA A 87 -23.96 9.29 -7.78
CA ALA A 87 -25.40 9.12 -7.99
C ALA A 87 -26.00 10.20 -8.91
N ASP A 88 -25.61 11.46 -8.76
CA ASP A 88 -26.08 12.56 -9.62
C ASP A 88 -25.61 12.40 -11.08
N LEU A 89 -24.38 11.94 -11.30
CA LEU A 89 -23.88 11.62 -12.65
C LEU A 89 -24.74 10.57 -13.36
N TYR A 90 -25.23 9.57 -12.62
CA TYR A 90 -26.07 8.51 -13.19
C TYR A 90 -27.54 8.92 -13.37
N LYS A 91 -27.99 10.05 -12.79
CA LYS A 91 -29.39 10.49 -12.87
C LYS A 91 -29.88 10.73 -14.30
N THR A 92 -28.99 11.21 -15.16
CA THR A 92 -29.27 11.51 -16.57
C THR A 92 -28.49 10.61 -17.52
N TYR A 93 -27.93 9.50 -17.02
CA TYR A 93 -27.10 8.62 -17.81
C TYR A 93 -27.99 7.65 -18.59
N GLU A 94 -28.02 7.81 -19.91
CA GLU A 94 -28.80 6.97 -20.83
C GLU A 94 -28.00 5.75 -21.35
N GLY A 95 -26.78 5.55 -20.87
CA GLY A 95 -25.88 4.50 -21.38
C GLY A 95 -24.98 5.02 -22.49
N ASP A 96 -23.71 4.64 -22.46
CA ASP A 96 -22.80 4.86 -23.58
C ASP A 96 -23.09 3.86 -24.71
N ALA A 97 -22.84 4.27 -25.95
CA ALA A 97 -22.92 3.37 -27.09
C ALA A 97 -21.88 2.25 -26.94
N VAL A 98 -22.34 1.01 -26.99
CA VAL A 98 -21.48 -0.17 -26.91
C VAL A 98 -21.20 -0.74 -28.29
N GLU A 99 -20.02 -1.34 -28.40
CA GLU A 99 -19.57 -2.02 -29.61
C GLU A 99 -18.93 -3.36 -29.23
N SER A 100 -18.73 -4.20 -30.24
CA SER A 100 -18.00 -5.45 -30.12
C SER A 100 -16.50 -5.25 -30.33
N PRO A 101 -15.63 -6.07 -29.72
CA PRO A 101 -14.18 -5.96 -29.89
C PRO A 101 -13.70 -6.08 -31.35
N ASN A 102 -14.45 -6.78 -32.19
CA ASN A 102 -14.19 -6.95 -33.63
C ASN A 102 -14.89 -5.89 -34.50
N GLY A 103 -15.70 -5.01 -33.91
CA GLY A 103 -16.42 -3.96 -34.63
C GLY A 103 -17.58 -4.46 -35.52
N GLU A 104 -18.05 -5.70 -35.33
CA GLU A 104 -19.17 -6.24 -36.09
C GLU A 104 -20.52 -5.76 -35.55
N LEU A 105 -20.68 -5.75 -34.23
CA LEU A 105 -21.74 -5.01 -33.54
C LEU A 105 -21.25 -3.60 -33.22
N THR A 106 -22.00 -2.59 -33.65
CA THR A 106 -21.68 -1.18 -33.42
C THR A 106 -22.92 -0.38 -33.07
N ASN A 107 -22.71 0.78 -32.44
CA ASN A 107 -23.75 1.73 -32.07
C ASN A 107 -24.88 1.09 -31.25
N GLY A 108 -24.52 0.17 -30.35
CA GLY A 108 -25.45 -0.48 -29.44
C GLY A 108 -25.90 0.50 -28.37
N THR A 109 -27.17 0.87 -28.34
CA THR A 109 -27.68 1.86 -27.36
C THR A 109 -29.00 1.40 -26.77
N MET A 110 -29.33 1.94 -25.60
CA MET A 110 -30.62 1.75 -24.95
C MET A 110 -31.24 3.12 -24.73
N THR A 111 -32.52 3.26 -25.06
CA THR A 111 -33.26 4.52 -24.87
C THR A 111 -34.57 4.27 -24.15
N GLY A 112 -34.93 5.17 -23.23
CA GLY A 112 -36.23 5.14 -22.57
C GLY A 112 -37.31 5.69 -23.49
N LEU A 113 -38.38 4.93 -23.71
CA LEU A 113 -39.57 5.38 -24.47
C LEU A 113 -40.63 6.04 -23.57
N GLY A 114 -40.36 6.15 -22.26
CA GLY A 114 -41.26 6.66 -21.23
C GLY A 114 -41.94 5.53 -20.44
N GLY A 115 -42.16 5.76 -19.14
CA GLY A 115 -42.65 4.73 -18.22
C GLY A 115 -41.65 3.57 -18.10
N ASP A 116 -42.14 2.34 -18.28
CA ASP A 116 -41.35 1.11 -18.09
C ASP A 116 -40.89 0.47 -19.42
N GLN A 117 -41.02 1.20 -20.54
CA GLN A 117 -40.65 0.72 -21.87
C GLN A 117 -39.29 1.24 -22.30
N PHE A 118 -38.43 0.32 -22.71
CA PHE A 118 -37.08 0.61 -23.18
C PHE A 118 -36.89 0.03 -24.57
N GLN A 119 -36.21 0.79 -25.42
CA GLN A 119 -35.81 0.38 -26.76
C GLN A 119 -34.32 0.12 -26.79
N TYR A 120 -33.97 -1.09 -27.17
CA TYR A 120 -32.61 -1.53 -27.39
C TYR A 120 -32.36 -1.59 -28.88
N MET A 121 -31.24 -1.03 -29.33
CA MET A 121 -30.87 -1.00 -30.74
C MET A 121 -29.39 -1.31 -30.91
N VAL A 122 -29.05 -2.03 -31.97
CA VAL A 122 -27.66 -2.33 -32.33
C VAL A 122 -27.54 -2.51 -33.84
N PHE A 123 -26.43 -2.07 -34.41
CA PHE A 123 -26.13 -2.25 -35.82
C PHE A 123 -25.17 -3.40 -36.03
N LEU A 124 -25.54 -4.35 -36.89
CA LEU A 124 -24.69 -5.47 -37.30
C LEU A 124 -24.07 -5.17 -38.66
N ASN A 125 -22.77 -4.86 -38.66
CA ASN A 125 -21.96 -4.60 -39.85
C ASN A 125 -21.82 -5.85 -40.70
N GLY A 126 -22.03 -5.72 -42.01
CA GLY A 126 -21.97 -6.85 -42.95
C GLY A 126 -23.09 -7.88 -42.80
N GLY A 127 -24.10 -7.59 -41.96
CA GLY A 127 -25.24 -8.47 -41.74
C GLY A 127 -26.16 -8.56 -42.96
N ASN A 128 -26.61 -9.76 -43.30
CA ASN A 128 -27.48 -10.03 -44.46
C ASN A 128 -28.99 -10.05 -44.11
N GLY A 129 -29.36 -9.63 -42.90
CA GLY A 129 -30.75 -9.63 -42.40
C GLY A 129 -31.32 -11.00 -42.02
N SER A 130 -30.58 -12.10 -42.25
CA SER A 130 -30.98 -13.46 -41.85
C SER A 130 -30.35 -13.94 -40.55
N GLN A 131 -29.39 -13.18 -40.01
CA GLN A 131 -28.71 -13.50 -38.76
C GLN A 131 -29.59 -13.17 -37.56
N SER A 132 -29.54 -14.03 -36.55
CA SER A 132 -30.22 -13.82 -35.28
C SER A 132 -29.37 -12.92 -34.39
N VAL A 133 -29.97 -11.82 -33.94
CA VAL A 133 -29.39 -10.89 -32.96
C VAL A 133 -30.24 -10.92 -31.70
N PHE A 134 -29.58 -10.91 -30.55
CA PHE A 134 -30.18 -10.98 -29.24
C PHE A 134 -29.72 -9.81 -28.38
N VAL A 135 -30.59 -9.38 -27.50
CA VAL A 135 -30.24 -8.53 -26.37
C VAL A 135 -30.37 -9.33 -25.09
N ILE A 136 -29.28 -9.37 -24.33
CA ILE A 136 -29.23 -9.97 -23.00
C ILE A 136 -29.25 -8.84 -21.98
N VAL A 137 -30.26 -8.82 -21.11
CA VAL A 137 -30.39 -7.82 -20.04
C VAL A 137 -30.32 -8.52 -18.69
N GLU A 138 -29.35 -8.12 -17.86
CA GLU A 138 -29.05 -8.69 -16.55
C GLU A 138 -29.20 -7.62 -15.46
N ASN A 139 -29.52 -8.01 -14.23
CA ASN A 139 -29.45 -7.09 -13.10
C ASN A 139 -28.03 -6.99 -12.52
N ASN A 140 -27.78 -5.92 -11.75
CA ASN A 140 -26.48 -5.65 -11.12
C ASN A 140 -25.99 -6.73 -10.15
N TRP A 141 -26.88 -7.59 -9.65
CA TRP A 141 -26.55 -8.65 -8.72
C TRP A 141 -26.26 -10.00 -9.38
N GLY A 142 -26.23 -10.06 -10.71
CA GLY A 142 -25.87 -11.27 -11.46
C GLY A 142 -26.81 -12.45 -11.20
N SER A 143 -28.09 -12.17 -10.88
CA SER A 143 -29.06 -13.24 -10.62
C SER A 143 -29.60 -13.83 -11.93
N GLU A 144 -30.10 -15.07 -11.86
CA GLU A 144 -30.65 -15.90 -12.96
C GLU A 144 -31.80 -15.28 -13.79
N ILE A 145 -32.20 -14.03 -13.54
CA ILE A 145 -33.21 -13.31 -14.31
C ILE A 145 -32.47 -12.49 -15.38
N GLY A 146 -31.80 -13.18 -16.29
CA GLY A 146 -31.33 -12.60 -17.54
C GLY A 146 -32.45 -12.67 -18.56
N TYR A 147 -32.91 -11.52 -19.07
CA TYR A 147 -33.82 -11.51 -20.21
C TYR A 147 -32.98 -11.73 -21.47
N ASN A 148 -33.23 -12.81 -22.18
CA ASN A 148 -32.60 -13.09 -23.46
C ASN A 148 -33.66 -12.99 -24.56
N GLU A 149 -33.66 -11.88 -25.28
CA GLU A 149 -34.69 -11.55 -26.25
C GLU A 149 -34.09 -11.43 -27.65
N THR A 150 -34.69 -12.12 -28.61
CA THR A 150 -34.39 -11.92 -30.02
C THR A 150 -34.82 -10.51 -30.44
N MET A 151 -33.97 -9.83 -31.20
CA MET A 151 -34.20 -8.51 -31.76
C MET A 151 -34.72 -8.60 -33.20
N ASP A 152 -35.53 -7.63 -33.60
CA ASP A 152 -36.13 -7.59 -34.93
C ASP A 152 -35.35 -6.65 -35.86
N PRO A 153 -35.09 -7.02 -37.13
CA PRO A 153 -34.44 -6.13 -38.08
C PRO A 153 -35.36 -4.95 -38.41
N LEU A 154 -34.83 -3.73 -38.28
CA LEU A 154 -35.52 -2.49 -38.62
C LEU A 154 -35.06 -1.98 -40.00
N GLY A 155 -35.96 -2.03 -40.98
CA GLY A 155 -35.70 -1.60 -42.36
C GLY A 155 -34.95 -2.65 -43.20
N PRO A 156 -34.69 -2.37 -44.49
CA PRO A 156 -34.00 -3.30 -45.38
C PRO A 156 -32.51 -3.41 -45.08
N ALA A 157 -31.93 -4.59 -45.31
CA ALA A 157 -30.48 -4.79 -45.20
C ALA A 157 -29.76 -3.92 -46.22
N THR A 158 -28.71 -3.24 -45.77
CA THR A 158 -27.85 -2.39 -46.60
C THR A 158 -26.53 -3.09 -46.89
N SER A 159 -25.73 -2.55 -47.82
CA SER A 159 -24.36 -3.03 -48.03
C SER A 159 -23.49 -2.92 -46.78
N ASP A 160 -23.83 -1.98 -45.90
CA ASP A 160 -23.04 -1.63 -44.73
C ASP A 160 -23.45 -2.48 -43.52
N GLY A 161 -24.71 -2.95 -43.49
CA GLY A 161 -25.24 -3.81 -42.45
C GLY A 161 -26.75 -3.68 -42.25
N GLN A 162 -27.22 -4.17 -41.10
CA GLN A 162 -28.63 -4.16 -40.71
C GLN A 162 -28.77 -3.64 -39.28
N LEU A 163 -29.73 -2.74 -39.06
CA LEU A 163 -30.12 -2.28 -37.73
C LEU A 163 -31.11 -3.27 -37.13
N TYR A 164 -30.91 -3.64 -35.87
CA TYR A 164 -31.81 -4.48 -35.09
C TYR A 164 -32.35 -3.69 -33.91
N VAL A 165 -33.64 -3.87 -33.60
CA VAL A 165 -34.33 -3.16 -32.54
C VAL A 165 -35.19 -4.13 -31.73
N LYS A 166 -35.23 -3.91 -30.41
CA LYS A 166 -36.14 -4.62 -29.51
C LYS A 166 -36.72 -3.66 -28.49
N ASN A 167 -38.04 -3.65 -28.40
CA ASN A 167 -38.74 -2.97 -27.31
C ASN A 167 -39.05 -3.99 -26.22
N MET A 168 -38.72 -3.68 -24.97
CA MET A 168 -39.05 -4.53 -23.83
C MET A 168 -39.49 -3.72 -22.62
N THR A 169 -40.32 -4.34 -21.80
CA THR A 169 -40.70 -3.85 -20.47
C THR A 169 -39.96 -4.65 -19.41
N LEU A 170 -39.28 -3.96 -18.52
CA LEU A 170 -38.64 -4.60 -17.37
C LEU A 170 -39.63 -4.55 -16.18
N PRO A 171 -39.89 -5.66 -15.48
CA PRO A 171 -40.90 -5.69 -14.42
C PRO A 171 -40.36 -5.21 -13.07
N ASN A 172 -39.08 -5.43 -12.76
CA ASN A 172 -38.51 -5.14 -11.44
C ASN A 172 -37.76 -3.80 -11.40
N ASP A 173 -37.86 -3.08 -10.29
CA ASP A 173 -37.11 -1.85 -10.04
C ASP A 173 -35.67 -2.21 -9.65
N ASP A 174 -34.79 -2.25 -10.65
CA ASP A 174 -33.39 -2.66 -10.49
C ASP A 174 -32.48 -1.77 -11.37
N VAL A 175 -31.16 -1.90 -11.17
CA VAL A 175 -30.12 -1.40 -12.06
C VAL A 175 -29.79 -2.53 -13.03
N TYR A 176 -30.02 -2.28 -14.31
CA TYR A 176 -29.77 -3.27 -15.35
C TYR A 176 -28.47 -3.00 -16.11
N PHE A 177 -27.93 -4.05 -16.69
CA PHE A 177 -26.87 -4.04 -17.68
C PHE A 177 -27.36 -4.78 -18.91
N TYR A 178 -26.84 -4.43 -20.07
CA TYR A 178 -27.18 -5.10 -21.31
C TYR A 178 -25.95 -5.47 -22.13
N VAL A 179 -26.07 -6.53 -22.90
CA VAL A 179 -25.09 -7.01 -23.88
C VAL A 179 -25.83 -7.40 -25.15
N TYR A 180 -25.31 -6.99 -26.30
CA TYR A 180 -25.79 -7.44 -27.59
C TYR A 180 -25.00 -8.66 -28.05
N VAL A 181 -25.72 -9.63 -28.59
CA VAL A 181 -25.16 -10.89 -29.06
C VAL A 181 -25.65 -11.18 -30.46
N ALA A 182 -24.74 -11.54 -31.37
CA ALA A 182 -25.10 -11.92 -32.74
C ALA A 182 -24.42 -13.23 -33.13
N GLU A 183 -25.06 -13.98 -34.03
CA GLU A 183 -24.49 -15.17 -34.64
C GLU A 183 -23.49 -14.77 -35.74
N GLY A 184 -22.19 -14.95 -35.47
CA GLY A 184 -21.10 -14.74 -36.42
C GLY A 184 -20.74 -16.01 -37.19
N THR A 185 -19.82 -15.88 -38.15
CA THR A 185 -19.33 -17.01 -38.96
C THR A 185 -18.53 -18.04 -38.17
N ASP A 186 -17.79 -17.58 -37.16
CA ASP A 186 -16.85 -18.39 -36.36
C ASP A 186 -17.29 -18.53 -34.90
N GLY A 187 -18.53 -18.15 -34.59
CA GLY A 187 -19.11 -18.24 -33.25
C GLY A 187 -19.96 -17.03 -32.87
N TRP A 188 -20.33 -16.95 -31.60
CA TRP A 188 -21.11 -15.84 -31.07
C TRP A 188 -20.26 -14.58 -30.89
N ILE A 189 -20.78 -13.45 -31.36
CA ILE A 189 -20.18 -12.12 -31.22
C ILE A 189 -20.86 -11.42 -30.05
N PHE A 190 -20.08 -10.80 -29.16
CA PHE A 190 -20.58 -10.09 -27.99
C PHE A 190 -20.15 -8.62 -28.03
N SER A 191 -21.05 -7.70 -27.69
CA SER A 191 -20.68 -6.32 -27.38
C SER A 191 -20.01 -6.21 -26.00
N TYR A 192 -19.35 -5.09 -25.73
CA TYR A 192 -19.08 -4.66 -24.36
C TYR A 192 -20.40 -4.50 -23.58
N ARG A 193 -20.30 -4.58 -22.25
CA ARG A 193 -21.43 -4.43 -21.35
C ARG A 193 -21.84 -2.96 -21.27
N GLY A 194 -23.08 -2.67 -21.63
CA GLY A 194 -23.72 -1.38 -21.44
C GLY A 194 -24.40 -1.29 -20.08
N THR A 195 -24.49 -0.08 -19.53
CA THR A 195 -25.16 0.17 -18.25
C THR A 195 -26.51 0.83 -18.50
N GLY A 196 -27.55 0.36 -17.80
CA GLY A 196 -28.91 0.87 -17.86
C GLY A 196 -29.93 -0.18 -18.35
N PRO A 197 -31.23 0.11 -18.20
CA PRO A 197 -31.80 1.27 -17.52
C PRO A 197 -31.70 1.18 -15.99
N ILE A 198 -31.77 2.33 -15.32
CA ILE A 198 -31.82 2.43 -13.85
C ILE A 198 -33.28 2.68 -13.47
N ARG A 199 -33.96 1.68 -12.91
CA ARG A 199 -35.38 1.77 -12.53
C ARG A 199 -35.61 1.97 -11.04
N VAL A 200 -34.58 1.75 -10.21
CA VAL A 200 -34.66 1.99 -8.76
C VAL A 200 -34.96 3.46 -8.44
N PRO A 201 -35.77 3.74 -7.40
CA PRO A 201 -35.98 5.10 -6.92
C PRO A 201 -34.64 5.79 -6.64
N PHE A 202 -34.52 7.05 -7.05
CA PHE A 202 -33.26 7.81 -6.96
C PHE A 202 -32.71 7.87 -5.53
N GLU A 203 -33.58 7.93 -4.52
CA GLU A 203 -33.19 7.93 -3.11
C GLU A 203 -32.49 6.62 -2.71
N THR A 204 -33.10 5.48 -3.04
CA THR A 204 -32.54 4.14 -2.77
C THR A 204 -31.24 3.93 -3.54
N PHE A 205 -31.20 4.38 -4.78
CA PHE A 205 -29.99 4.35 -5.62
C PHE A 205 -28.86 5.17 -4.99
N THR A 206 -29.16 6.41 -4.59
CA THR A 206 -28.18 7.32 -3.97
C THR A 206 -27.63 6.75 -2.67
N ILE A 207 -28.48 6.19 -1.81
CA ILE A 207 -28.03 5.57 -0.55
C ILE A 207 -27.11 4.38 -0.83
N SER A 208 -27.43 3.56 -1.82
CA SER A 208 -26.61 2.40 -2.21
C SER A 208 -25.22 2.84 -2.69
N TRP A 209 -25.15 3.88 -3.50
CA TRP A 209 -23.88 4.48 -3.94
C TRP A 209 -23.10 5.12 -2.81
N ILE A 210 -23.75 5.85 -1.89
CA ILE A 210 -23.09 6.40 -0.69
C ILE A 210 -22.44 5.29 0.12
N ILE A 211 -23.13 4.17 0.36
CA ILE A 211 -22.56 3.04 1.12
C ILE A 211 -21.38 2.43 0.36
N SER A 212 -21.53 2.20 -0.93
CA SER A 212 -20.47 1.66 -1.79
C SER A 212 -19.24 2.58 -1.79
N ASP A 213 -19.43 3.87 -1.98
CA ASP A 213 -18.34 4.84 -2.09
C ASP A 213 -17.67 5.12 -0.73
N ILE A 214 -18.40 5.02 0.39
CA ILE A 214 -17.76 4.97 1.72
C ILE A 214 -16.79 3.79 1.81
N LEU A 215 -17.19 2.59 1.35
CA LEU A 215 -16.30 1.43 1.35
C LEU A 215 -15.12 1.61 0.40
N VAL A 216 -15.34 2.14 -0.80
CA VAL A 216 -14.28 2.43 -1.78
C VAL A 216 -13.26 3.42 -1.21
N VAL A 217 -13.73 4.53 -0.62
CA VAL A 217 -12.87 5.52 0.04
C VAL A 217 -12.12 4.88 1.21
N PHE A 218 -12.77 4.03 1.99
CA PHE A 218 -12.12 3.38 3.13
C PHE A 218 -10.99 2.44 2.69
N ILE A 219 -11.28 1.57 1.71
CA ILE A 219 -10.35 0.57 1.20
C ILE A 219 -9.16 1.23 0.49
N ASN A 220 -9.42 2.22 -0.37
CA ASN A 220 -8.38 2.80 -1.22
C ASN A 220 -7.61 3.95 -0.57
N ILE A 221 -8.25 4.74 0.31
CA ILE A 221 -7.66 5.95 0.87
C ILE A 221 -7.43 5.82 2.37
N ALA A 222 -8.45 5.41 3.13
CA ALA A 222 -8.34 5.37 4.59
C ALA A 222 -7.28 4.37 5.07
N ILE A 223 -7.21 3.18 4.46
CA ILE A 223 -6.17 2.19 4.77
C ILE A 223 -4.78 2.80 4.57
N LEU A 224 -4.52 3.48 3.45
CA LEU A 224 -3.23 4.13 3.19
C LEU A 224 -2.91 5.20 4.23
N PHE A 225 -3.89 6.03 4.59
CA PHE A 225 -3.74 7.02 5.65
C PHE A 225 -3.42 6.39 7.01
N PHE A 226 -4.09 5.30 7.38
CA PHE A 226 -3.82 4.60 8.64
C PHE A 226 -2.48 3.86 8.62
N ILE A 227 -2.04 3.35 7.47
CA ILE A 227 -0.68 2.82 7.30
C ILE A 227 0.34 3.93 7.53
N LEU A 228 0.16 5.11 6.91
CA LEU A 228 1.04 6.27 7.14
C LEU A 228 1.09 6.67 8.61
N LEU A 229 -0.06 6.74 9.28
CA LEU A 229 -0.14 6.99 10.72
C LEU A 229 0.61 5.92 11.52
N GLY A 230 0.45 4.64 11.16
CA GLY A 230 1.13 3.51 11.78
C GLY A 230 2.65 3.58 11.61
N LEU A 231 3.15 3.94 10.43
CA LEU A 231 4.57 4.13 10.16
C LEU A 231 5.15 5.31 10.95
N VAL A 232 4.43 6.43 11.04
CA VAL A 232 4.83 7.59 11.86
C VAL A 232 4.83 7.23 13.34
N TYR A 233 3.82 6.47 13.79
CA TYR A 233 3.77 5.97 15.16
C TYR A 233 4.95 5.05 15.47
N TRP A 234 5.23 4.09 14.58
CA TRP A 234 6.29 3.10 14.76
C TRP A 234 7.68 3.74 14.72
N THR A 235 7.92 4.67 13.79
CA THR A 235 9.19 5.42 13.74
C THR A 235 9.41 6.27 14.98
N LYS A 236 8.36 6.94 15.48
CA LYS A 236 8.46 7.69 16.74
C LYS A 236 8.73 6.77 17.93
N SER A 237 7.97 5.69 18.06
CA SER A 237 8.12 4.72 19.14
C SER A 237 9.48 4.01 19.11
N SER A 238 9.98 3.71 17.91
CA SER A 238 11.30 3.12 17.70
C SER A 238 12.42 4.06 18.16
N ARG A 239 12.34 5.35 17.80
CA ARG A 239 13.30 6.37 18.26
C ARG A 239 13.30 6.51 19.78
N GLU A 240 12.13 6.59 20.40
CA GLU A 240 12.00 6.64 21.86
C GLU A 240 12.61 5.38 22.52
N ARG A 241 12.43 4.20 21.91
CA ARG A 241 13.05 2.96 22.41
C ARG A 241 14.57 2.97 22.25
N GLN A 242 15.09 3.47 21.14
CA GLN A 242 16.55 3.62 20.93
C GLN A 242 17.16 4.61 21.92
N GLU A 243 16.50 5.74 22.17
CA GLU A 243 16.97 6.74 23.15
C GLU A 243 16.99 6.19 24.57
N ARG A 244 15.99 5.39 24.97
CA ARG A 244 16.00 4.72 26.28
C ARG A 244 17.15 3.72 26.40
N MET A 245 17.34 2.86 25.40
CA MET A 245 18.45 1.90 25.40
C MET A 245 19.81 2.60 25.38
N GLN A 246 19.94 3.72 24.67
CA GLN A 246 21.18 4.50 24.67
C GLN A 246 21.46 5.10 26.05
N LYS A 247 20.45 5.67 26.72
CA LYS A 247 20.59 6.18 28.09
C LYS A 247 20.99 5.08 29.08
N GLU A 248 20.37 3.91 29.00
CA GLU A 248 20.74 2.76 29.83
C GLU A 248 22.19 2.32 29.58
N ARG A 249 22.67 2.35 28.32
CA ARG A 249 24.07 2.06 27.99
C ARG A 249 25.03 3.14 28.49
N ASP A 250 24.65 4.41 28.39
CA ASP A 250 25.45 5.54 28.85
C ASP A 250 25.52 5.58 30.39
N GLU A 251 24.46 5.15 31.10
CA GLU A 251 24.44 5.02 32.56
C GLU A 251 25.25 3.81 33.05
N LEU A 252 25.25 2.69 32.30
CA LEU A 252 26.06 1.51 32.61
C LEU A 252 27.52 1.63 32.18
N ALA A 253 27.82 2.52 31.23
CA ALA A 253 29.18 2.97 30.96
C ALA A 253 29.64 3.82 32.15
N LEU A 254 30.23 3.15 33.15
CA LEU A 254 30.81 3.75 34.35
C LEU A 254 31.51 5.09 34.02
N PRO A 255 31.31 6.16 34.81
CA PRO A 255 32.04 7.40 34.62
C PRO A 255 33.54 7.07 34.62
N LYS A 256 34.29 7.68 33.69
CA LYS A 256 35.76 7.65 33.60
C LYS A 256 36.44 8.33 34.80
N GLU A 257 35.96 8.08 36.01
CA GLU A 257 36.46 8.66 37.25
C GLU A 257 37.05 7.60 38.18
N TYR A 258 37.07 6.32 37.76
CA TYR A 258 37.72 5.23 38.48
C TYR A 258 38.87 4.58 37.70
N GLU A 259 39.50 5.34 36.79
CA GLU A 259 40.64 4.88 35.97
C GLU A 259 42.00 5.47 36.43
N GLU A 260 42.04 6.19 37.56
CA GLU A 260 43.30 6.59 38.21
C GLU A 260 43.32 6.15 39.67
N SER A 261 43.50 4.85 39.89
CA SER A 261 44.18 4.36 41.10
C SER A 261 45.15 3.27 40.67
N PRO A 262 46.47 3.43 40.86
CA PRO A 262 47.42 2.38 40.54
C PRO A 262 47.19 1.22 41.51
N ILE A 263 46.55 0.16 41.02
CA ILE A 263 46.48 -1.10 41.73
C ILE A 263 47.85 -1.76 41.52
N GLU A 264 48.68 -1.78 42.55
CA GLU A 264 49.85 -2.66 42.61
C GLU A 264 49.36 -4.11 42.58
N GLU A 265 49.48 -4.77 41.43
CA GLU A 265 49.23 -6.20 41.30
C GLU A 265 50.33 -6.98 42.05
N PRO A 266 49.98 -7.83 43.05
CA PRO A 266 50.96 -8.67 43.73
C PRO A 266 51.41 -9.79 42.79
N GLY A 267 52.73 -9.88 42.58
CA GLY A 267 53.39 -10.77 41.64
C GLY A 267 52.91 -12.23 41.72
N ILE A 268 52.25 -12.67 40.66
CA ILE A 268 52.03 -14.09 40.39
C ILE A 268 53.33 -14.61 39.79
N GLN A 269 54.20 -15.16 40.63
CA GLN A 269 55.32 -15.97 40.15
C GLN A 269 54.75 -17.28 39.59
N GLU A 270 54.86 -17.48 38.28
CA GLU A 270 54.48 -18.72 37.62
C GLU A 270 55.30 -19.88 38.23
N LYS A 271 54.66 -21.00 38.56
CA LYS A 271 55.31 -22.22 39.07
C LYS A 271 55.26 -23.28 37.98
N TYR A 272 56.38 -23.94 37.72
CA TYR A 272 56.47 -25.05 36.75
C TYR A 272 56.56 -26.39 37.47
N VAL A 273 56.14 -27.48 36.84
CA VAL A 273 56.25 -28.84 37.41
C VAL A 273 57.46 -29.52 36.78
N CYS A 274 58.39 -30.02 37.58
CA CYS A 274 59.56 -30.75 37.08
C CYS A 274 59.11 -32.02 36.35
N SER A 275 59.59 -32.21 35.11
CA SER A 275 59.21 -33.34 34.25
C SER A 275 59.66 -34.71 34.77
N GLU A 276 60.74 -34.77 35.56
CA GLU A 276 61.31 -36.03 36.04
C GLU A 276 60.70 -36.53 37.36
N CYS A 277 60.47 -35.63 38.32
CA CYS A 277 59.94 -36.03 39.64
C CYS A 277 58.51 -35.54 39.93
N GLY A 278 57.93 -34.68 39.08
CA GLY A 278 56.55 -34.22 39.20
C GLY A 278 56.31 -33.20 40.33
N VAL A 279 57.35 -32.62 40.92
CA VAL A 279 57.25 -31.62 41.98
C VAL A 279 57.16 -30.20 41.39
N GLU A 280 56.34 -29.34 42.00
CA GLU A 280 56.24 -27.91 41.65
C GLU A 280 57.51 -27.15 42.07
N VAL A 281 58.14 -26.49 41.10
CA VAL A 281 59.36 -25.70 41.24
C VAL A 281 59.07 -24.25 40.81
N PRO A 282 59.56 -23.22 41.54
CA PRO A 282 59.38 -21.83 41.13
C PRO A 282 60.12 -21.51 39.82
N SER A 283 59.61 -20.54 39.06
CA SER A 283 60.06 -20.20 37.69
C SER A 283 61.49 -19.69 37.58
N ASP A 284 62.11 -19.29 38.68
CA ASP A 284 63.47 -18.76 38.75
C ASP A 284 64.52 -19.81 39.16
N ALA A 285 64.11 -21.06 39.44
CA ALA A 285 65.02 -22.11 39.83
C ALA A 285 65.69 -22.75 38.60
N SER A 286 67.02 -22.71 38.56
CA SER A 286 67.82 -23.34 37.50
C SER A 286 67.94 -24.86 37.66
N GLU A 287 67.62 -25.43 38.82
CA GLU A 287 67.68 -26.87 39.10
C GLU A 287 66.53 -27.31 40.02
N CYS A 288 66.03 -28.53 39.84
CA CYS A 288 65.00 -29.08 40.72
C CYS A 288 65.58 -29.45 42.10
N PRO A 289 65.08 -28.90 43.22
CA PRO A 289 65.63 -29.14 44.55
C PRO A 289 65.45 -30.59 45.05
N GLN A 290 64.58 -31.38 44.40
CA GLN A 290 64.25 -32.73 44.84
C GLN A 290 64.94 -33.83 44.03
N CYS A 291 65.21 -33.62 42.73
CA CYS A 291 65.89 -34.61 41.88
C CYS A 291 67.22 -34.14 41.28
N GLY A 292 67.54 -32.85 41.36
CA GLY A 292 68.82 -32.29 40.88
C GLY A 292 68.89 -32.09 39.35
N GLU A 293 67.76 -32.16 38.64
CA GLU A 293 67.72 -31.90 37.19
C GLU A 293 67.89 -30.40 36.89
N SER A 294 68.79 -30.02 35.99
CA SER A 294 69.06 -28.64 35.59
C SER A 294 68.25 -28.21 34.39
N PHE A 295 67.60 -27.05 34.47
CA PHE A 295 66.80 -26.45 33.41
C PHE A 295 67.67 -25.45 32.62
N GLU A 296 68.39 -25.91 31.60
CA GLU A 296 69.18 -25.02 30.74
C GLU A 296 68.26 -24.25 29.76
N GLU A 297 68.27 -22.92 29.86
CA GLU A 297 67.47 -21.99 29.03
C GLU A 297 68.13 -21.75 27.65
N GLU A 298 67.58 -22.32 26.59
CA GLU A 298 67.73 -21.76 25.23
C GLU A 298 66.37 -21.23 24.76
N GLY A 299 66.20 -19.92 24.86
CA GLY A 299 64.99 -19.22 24.50
C GLY A 299 64.80 -19.10 22.99
N ASP A 300 63.54 -19.15 22.55
CA ASP A 300 63.16 -18.55 21.29
C ASP A 300 61.76 -17.92 21.33
N LYS A 301 61.75 -16.63 21.00
CA LYS A 301 60.58 -15.75 20.91
C LYS A 301 59.86 -16.03 19.59
N VAL A 302 58.61 -16.48 19.60
CA VAL A 302 57.81 -16.54 18.37
C VAL A 302 56.96 -15.28 18.22
N LYS A 303 57.34 -14.48 17.22
CA LYS A 303 56.61 -13.33 16.68
C LYS A 303 55.27 -13.79 16.08
N MET A 304 54.16 -13.14 16.43
CA MET A 304 52.92 -13.22 15.66
C MET A 304 53.09 -12.48 14.32
N THR A 305 53.00 -13.21 13.20
CA THR A 305 52.80 -12.65 11.87
C THR A 305 51.77 -13.49 11.12
N GLY A 306 50.63 -12.89 10.73
CA GLY A 306 49.71 -13.48 9.76
C GLY A 306 48.27 -13.00 9.91
N GLU A 307 47.87 -11.96 9.17
CA GLU A 307 46.47 -11.58 9.01
C GLU A 307 45.73 -12.65 8.16
N LEU A 308 45.08 -13.62 8.79
CA LEU A 308 44.10 -14.46 8.10
C LEU A 308 42.79 -13.72 7.94
N LYS A 309 42.28 -13.60 6.70
CA LYS A 309 40.94 -13.05 6.41
C LYS A 309 40.01 -14.11 5.83
N CYS A 310 38.73 -14.04 6.19
CA CYS A 310 37.70 -14.92 5.68
C CYS A 310 37.48 -14.71 4.17
N PRO A 311 37.51 -15.76 3.33
CA PRO A 311 37.37 -15.62 1.87
C PRO A 311 35.97 -15.19 1.41
N LYS A 312 34.96 -15.30 2.28
CA LYS A 312 33.56 -14.97 1.93
C LYS A 312 33.13 -13.58 2.36
N CYS A 313 33.62 -13.10 3.50
CA CYS A 313 33.17 -11.83 4.10
C CYS A 313 34.31 -10.91 4.55
N SER A 314 35.57 -11.31 4.32
CA SER A 314 36.78 -10.54 4.61
C SER A 314 36.99 -10.15 6.08
N ALA A 315 36.26 -10.79 7.02
CA ALA A 315 36.50 -10.64 8.45
C ALA A 315 37.84 -11.25 8.87
N ASP A 316 38.53 -10.63 9.82
CA ASP A 316 39.79 -11.12 10.38
C ASP A 316 39.55 -12.39 11.23
N LEU A 317 40.46 -13.36 11.09
CA LEU A 317 40.43 -14.68 11.70
C LEU A 317 41.75 -14.95 12.42
N VAL A 318 41.67 -15.76 13.48
CA VAL A 318 42.84 -16.30 14.18
C VAL A 318 43.14 -17.69 13.63
N GLU A 319 44.41 -18.14 13.62
CA GLU A 319 44.83 -19.45 13.07
C GLU A 319 44.09 -20.66 13.68
N THR A 320 43.48 -20.50 14.86
CA THR A 320 42.69 -21.53 15.53
C THR A 320 41.24 -21.64 15.04
N ASP A 321 40.75 -20.70 14.22
CA ASP A 321 39.34 -20.61 13.83
C ASP A 321 38.96 -21.61 12.72
N LYS A 322 38.30 -22.71 13.10
CA LYS A 322 37.74 -23.69 12.13
C LYS A 322 36.49 -23.19 11.40
N ARG A 323 35.89 -22.08 11.84
CA ARG A 323 34.71 -21.44 11.24
C ARG A 323 34.76 -19.93 11.44
N CYS A 324 34.39 -19.19 10.40
CA CYS A 324 34.27 -17.74 10.48
C CYS A 324 33.10 -17.34 11.39
N TRP A 325 33.38 -16.52 12.40
CA TRP A 325 32.40 -15.99 13.34
C TRP A 325 31.33 -15.09 12.68
N ASN A 326 31.69 -14.37 11.61
CA ASN A 326 30.78 -13.43 10.96
C ASN A 326 29.82 -14.09 9.96
N CYS A 327 30.27 -15.07 9.17
CA CYS A 327 29.46 -15.67 8.11
C CYS A 327 29.23 -17.19 8.23
N GLY A 328 29.78 -17.85 9.26
CA GLY A 328 29.61 -19.28 9.52
C GLY A 328 30.33 -20.22 8.56
N THR A 329 31.07 -19.69 7.58
CA THR A 329 31.80 -20.48 6.59
C THR A 329 32.93 -21.26 7.27
N LYS A 330 33.03 -22.57 7.03
CA LYS A 330 34.14 -23.39 7.52
C LYS A 330 35.44 -22.95 6.84
N ILE A 331 36.45 -22.66 7.66
CA ILE A 331 37.79 -22.32 7.22
C ILE A 331 38.61 -23.60 7.37
N LYS A 332 39.31 -23.97 6.30
CA LYS A 332 39.89 -25.30 6.13
C LYS A 332 41.31 -25.36 6.67
#